data_AF-A0A935AF73-F1
#
_entry.id   AF-A0A935AF73-F1
#
_cell.length_a   1.000
_cell.length_b   1.000
_cell.length_c   1.000
_cell.angle_alpha   90.00
_cell.angle_beta   90.00
_cell.angle_gamma   90.00
#
_symmetry.space_group_name_H-M   'P 1'
#
loop_
_entity.id
_entity.type
_entity.pdbx_description
1 polymer ?
#
loop_
_entity_poly.entity_id
_entity_poly.type
_entity_poly.pdbx_seq_one_letter_code
_entity_poly.pdbx_strand_id
1 'polypeptide(L)'
;MKYYLLIFLLLGSLFLSGQVSDISIAEKIAFSKILLANKTKAINTDSMVIKALLDSGMSEERYAEILKSGFNGEKIALTDKDRISLSAIQQVSQDIKSQETSILTALCQKEGISYIRYNQILKIYKGDISFQQSLLPFINQIITTK
;
A
#
# COMPACT_ATOMS: atom_id res chain seq x y z
N MET A 1 29.83 -3.61 -5.44
CA MET A 1 28.96 -4.61 -4.78
C MET A 1 29.28 -4.63 -3.30
N LYS A 2 28.36 -4.19 -2.43
CA LYS A 2 28.28 -4.43 -0.96
C LYS A 2 27.47 -3.30 -0.30
N TYR A 3 26.14 -3.22 -0.47
CA TYR A 3 25.21 -2.55 0.48
C TYR A 3 23.74 -3.04 0.38
N TYR A 4 23.50 -4.25 -0.15
CA TYR A 4 22.16 -4.87 -0.14
C TYR A 4 21.80 -5.54 1.21
N LEU A 5 22.51 -5.21 2.29
CA LEU A 5 22.46 -5.99 3.55
C LEU A 5 22.07 -5.17 4.80
N LEU A 6 21.64 -3.91 4.66
CA LEU A 6 21.40 -3.02 5.82
C LEU A 6 19.98 -2.44 5.96
N ILE A 7 19.02 -2.76 5.09
CA ILE A 7 17.60 -2.40 5.30
C ILE A 7 16.74 -3.61 5.72
N PHE A 8 17.37 -4.78 5.88
CA PHE A 8 16.73 -6.00 6.40
C PHE A 8 16.87 -6.18 7.93
N LEU A 9 17.46 -5.23 8.66
CA LEU A 9 17.85 -5.39 10.07
C LEU A 9 17.45 -4.20 10.97
N LEU A 10 16.18 -3.80 10.91
CA LEU A 10 15.53 -3.07 12.00
C LEU A 10 14.24 -3.80 12.40
N LEU A 11 14.41 -5.09 12.71
CA LEU A 11 13.56 -5.81 13.66
C LEU A 11 14.03 -5.41 15.06
N GLY A 12 13.14 -4.76 15.81
CA GLY A 12 13.37 -4.38 17.20
C GLY A 12 12.06 -4.33 17.96
N SER A 13 11.43 -5.51 18.09
CA SER A 13 10.65 -5.93 19.26
C SER A 13 9.64 -4.95 19.84
N LEU A 14 8.40 -5.03 19.35
CA LEU A 14 7.27 -5.27 20.24
C LEU A 14 6.57 -6.53 19.77
N PHE A 15 7.00 -7.66 20.32
CA PHE A 15 6.18 -8.85 20.41
C PHE A 15 4.98 -8.53 21.32
N LEU A 16 3.92 -7.95 20.73
CA LEU A 16 2.62 -8.48 21.04
C LEU A 16 2.43 -9.66 20.09
N SER A 17 2.76 -10.85 20.58
CA SER A 17 2.09 -12.06 20.14
C SER A 17 0.62 -11.93 20.55
N GLY A 18 -0.11 -11.03 19.89
CA GLY A 18 -1.54 -11.24 19.74
C GLY A 18 -1.63 -12.58 19.04
N GLN A 19 -2.16 -13.59 19.75
CA GLN A 19 -2.61 -14.83 19.13
C GLN A 19 -3.40 -14.40 17.89
N VAL A 20 -2.82 -14.56 16.71
CA VAL A 20 -3.61 -14.53 15.50
C VAL A 20 -4.43 -15.79 15.63
N SER A 21 -5.68 -15.63 16.04
CA SER A 21 -6.66 -16.71 15.97
C SER A 21 -6.55 -17.37 14.61
N ASP A 22 -6.53 -18.70 14.59
CA ASP A 22 -6.41 -19.48 13.36
C ASP A 22 -7.30 -18.88 12.26
N ILE A 23 -6.69 -18.61 11.11
CA ILE A 23 -7.40 -18.00 9.98
C ILE A 23 -8.30 -19.08 9.38
N SER A 24 -9.60 -18.91 9.57
CA SER A 24 -10.61 -19.87 9.11
C SER A 24 -10.65 -19.97 7.58
N ILE A 25 -11.20 -21.07 7.06
CA ILE A 25 -11.39 -21.27 5.61
C ILE A 25 -12.23 -20.12 5.02
N ALA A 26 -13.29 -19.69 5.71
CA ALA A 26 -14.15 -18.59 5.28
C ALA A 26 -13.35 -17.28 5.14
N GLU A 27 -12.48 -16.98 6.10
CA GLU A 27 -11.61 -15.80 6.04
C GLU A 27 -10.58 -15.89 4.91
N LYS A 28 -10.01 -17.07 4.64
CA LYS A 28 -9.09 -17.28 3.50
C LYS A 28 -9.79 -17.04 2.16
N ILE A 29 -11.04 -17.50 2.02
CA ILE A 29 -11.86 -17.26 0.82
C ILE A 29 -12.16 -15.76 0.67
N ALA A 30 -12.68 -15.12 1.72
CA ALA A 30 -13.01 -13.70 1.71
C ALA A 30 -11.76 -12.84 1.39
N PHE A 31 -10.64 -13.12 2.06
CA PHE A 31 -9.36 -12.44 1.81
C PHE A 31 -8.92 -12.59 0.34
N SER A 32 -8.99 -13.80 -0.22
CA SER A 32 -8.59 -14.07 -1.60
C SER A 32 -9.43 -13.30 -2.62
N LYS A 33 -10.75 -13.23 -2.41
CA LYS A 33 -11.66 -12.44 -3.25
C LYS A 33 -11.35 -10.94 -3.19
N ILE A 34 -11.15 -10.40 -1.99
CA ILE A 34 -10.80 -8.99 -1.80
C ILE A 34 -9.44 -8.69 -2.43
N LEU A 35 -8.43 -9.55 -2.24
CA LEU A 35 -7.09 -9.37 -2.81
C LEU A 35 -7.13 -9.25 -4.33
N LEU A 36 -7.89 -10.13 -5.01
CA LEU A 36 -8.06 -10.08 -6.46
C LEU A 36 -8.86 -8.86 -6.89
N ALA A 37 -9.99 -8.57 -6.24
CA ALA A 37 -10.84 -7.43 -6.57
C ALA A 37 -10.10 -6.09 -6.39
N ASN A 38 -9.30 -5.96 -5.33
CA ASN A 38 -8.53 -4.76 -5.04
C ASN A 38 -7.43 -4.54 -6.08
N LYS A 39 -6.77 -5.60 -6.58
CA LYS A 39 -5.80 -5.49 -7.68
C LYS A 39 -6.43 -5.02 -8.99
N THR A 40 -7.71 -5.32 -9.23
CA THR A 40 -8.41 -4.89 -10.45
C THR A 40 -8.97 -3.47 -10.36
N LYS A 41 -9.11 -2.90 -9.16
CA LYS A 41 -9.54 -1.52 -8.95
C LYS A 41 -8.33 -0.60 -8.93
N ALA A 42 -7.74 -0.37 -10.10
CA ALA A 42 -6.64 0.56 -10.25
C ALA A 42 -7.12 2.00 -10.06
N ILE A 43 -6.66 2.66 -9.00
CA ILE A 43 -6.65 4.12 -8.95
C ILE A 43 -5.45 4.57 -9.79
N ASN A 44 -5.67 5.52 -10.71
CA ASN A 44 -4.58 6.05 -11.55
C ASN A 44 -3.76 7.06 -10.76
N THR A 45 -3.04 6.55 -9.75
CA THR A 45 -2.20 7.33 -8.81
C THR A 45 -1.17 8.17 -9.54
N ASP A 46 -0.51 7.60 -10.56
CA ASP A 46 0.52 8.30 -11.33
C ASP A 46 -0.05 9.51 -12.05
N SER A 47 -1.20 9.37 -12.73
CA SER A 47 -1.86 10.49 -13.40
C SER A 47 -2.30 11.59 -12.43
N MET A 48 -2.77 11.23 -11.23
CA MET A 48 -3.20 12.20 -10.23
C MET A 48 -2.02 12.99 -9.65
N VAL A 49 -0.90 12.33 -9.36
CA VAL A 49 0.31 12.98 -8.85
C VAL A 49 0.99 13.84 -9.92
N ILE A 50 1.08 13.35 -11.16
CA ILE A 50 1.61 14.13 -12.30
C ILE A 50 0.74 15.37 -12.55
N LYS A 51 -0.59 15.22 -12.48
CA LYS A 51 -1.49 16.36 -12.59
C LYS A 51 -1.26 17.37 -11.47
N ALA A 52 -1.09 16.92 -10.22
CA ALA A 52 -0.80 17.82 -9.10
C ALA A 52 0.54 18.56 -9.26
N LEU A 53 1.56 17.89 -9.81
CA LEU A 53 2.84 18.50 -10.15
C LEU A 53 2.66 19.62 -11.19
N LEU A 54 1.97 19.32 -12.30
CA LEU A 54 1.68 20.27 -13.38
C LEU A 54 0.83 21.46 -12.88
N ASP A 55 -0.26 21.20 -12.15
CA ASP A 55 -1.17 22.21 -11.62
C ASP A 55 -0.46 23.15 -10.62
N SER A 56 0.53 22.63 -9.88
CA SER A 56 1.35 23.42 -8.96
C SER A 56 2.53 24.15 -9.62
N GLY A 57 2.79 23.87 -10.91
CA GLY A 57 3.88 24.46 -11.67
C GLY A 57 5.29 23.98 -11.25
N MET A 58 5.40 22.82 -10.59
CA MET A 58 6.66 22.15 -10.28
C MET A 58 6.98 21.14 -11.38
N SER A 59 8.23 21.13 -11.86
CA SER A 59 8.65 20.13 -12.85
C SER A 59 8.91 18.77 -12.18
N GLU A 60 8.79 17.70 -12.96
CA GLU A 60 9.09 16.35 -12.48
C GLU A 60 10.54 16.20 -12.03
N GLU A 61 11.49 16.87 -12.71
CA GLU A 61 12.92 16.86 -12.36
C GLU A 61 13.17 17.51 -11.00
N ARG A 62 12.52 18.65 -10.74
CA ARG A 62 12.66 19.35 -9.45
C ARG A 62 12.06 18.51 -8.32
N TYR A 63 10.92 17.87 -8.56
CA TYR A 63 10.33 16.96 -7.60
C TYR A 63 11.23 15.74 -7.33
N ALA A 64 11.79 15.13 -8.37
CA ALA A 64 12.72 14.01 -8.26
C ALA A 64 14.00 14.39 -7.50
N GLU A 65 14.54 15.58 -7.72
CA GLU A 65 15.68 16.14 -7.00
C GLU A 65 15.39 16.28 -5.50
N ILE A 66 14.23 16.84 -5.14
CA ILE A 66 13.77 16.99 -3.75
C ILE A 66 13.64 15.61 -3.09
N LEU A 67 13.00 14.65 -3.77
CA LEU A 67 12.85 13.28 -3.25
C LEU A 67 14.19 12.60 -3.02
N LYS A 68 15.08 12.66 -4.03
CA LYS A 68 16.42 12.07 -3.95
C LYS A 68 17.25 12.67 -2.81
N SER A 69 17.17 13.99 -2.63
CA SER A 69 17.85 14.68 -1.53
C SER A 69 17.34 14.17 -0.18
N GLY A 70 16.03 13.98 -0.02
CA GLY A 70 15.43 13.37 1.16
C GLY A 70 15.92 11.95 1.44
N PHE A 71 16.01 11.10 0.42
CA PHE A 71 16.55 9.74 0.55
C PHE A 71 18.04 9.71 0.92
N ASN A 72 18.82 10.66 0.40
CA ASN A 72 20.25 10.76 0.66
C ASN A 72 20.59 11.50 1.96
N GLY A 73 19.59 12.07 2.65
CA GLY A 73 19.82 12.95 3.81
C GLY A 73 20.48 14.28 3.45
N GLU A 74 20.43 14.67 2.18
CA GLU A 74 21.00 15.92 1.66
C GLU A 74 20.03 17.08 1.92
N LYS A 75 20.57 18.25 2.28
CA LYS A 75 19.78 19.46 2.44
C LYS A 75 19.70 20.21 1.11
N ILE A 76 18.50 20.31 0.57
CA ILE A 76 18.18 21.17 -0.57
C ILE A 76 17.43 22.42 -0.10
N ALA A 77 17.75 23.57 -0.67
CA ALA A 77 17.00 24.79 -0.41
C ALA A 77 15.62 24.71 -1.10
N LEU A 78 14.56 24.72 -0.30
CA LEU A 78 13.18 24.77 -0.77
C LEU A 78 12.72 26.21 -0.88
N THR A 79 12.26 26.59 -2.06
CA THR A 79 11.57 27.86 -2.30
C THR A 79 10.15 27.83 -1.75
N ASP A 80 9.50 28.98 -1.61
CA ASP A 80 8.09 29.04 -1.21
C ASP A 80 7.19 28.34 -2.22
N LYS A 81 7.51 28.44 -3.52
CA LYS A 81 6.84 27.70 -4.59
C LYS A 81 6.98 26.18 -4.38
N ASP A 82 8.18 25.70 -4.05
CA ASP A 82 8.38 24.27 -3.77
C ASP A 82 7.49 23.79 -2.61
N ARG A 83 7.38 24.59 -1.54
CA ARG A 83 6.54 24.25 -0.38
C ARG A 83 5.06 24.18 -0.73
N ILE A 84 4.55 25.13 -1.51
CA ILE A 84 3.16 25.15 -1.98
C ILE A 84 2.88 23.92 -2.84
N SER A 85 3.75 23.60 -3.79
CA SER A 85 3.62 22.42 -4.65
C SER A 85 3.66 21.12 -3.87
N LEU A 86 4.61 20.97 -2.94
CA LEU A 86 4.69 19.78 -2.08
C LEU A 86 3.44 19.61 -1.21
N SER A 87 2.87 20.71 -0.70
CA SER A 87 1.62 20.66 0.05
C SER A 87 0.44 20.19 -0.82
N ALA A 88 0.35 20.65 -2.06
CA ALA A 88 -0.70 20.22 -2.99
C ALA A 88 -0.57 18.73 -3.35
N ILE A 89 0.65 18.27 -3.62
CA ILE A 89 0.95 16.84 -3.88
C ILE A 89 0.62 15.99 -2.66
N GLN A 90 0.93 16.48 -1.45
CA GLN A 90 0.60 15.80 -0.20
C GLN A 90 -0.92 15.67 -0.03
N GLN A 91 -1.70 16.69 -0.37
CA GLN A 91 -3.16 16.61 -0.34
C GLN A 91 -3.68 15.55 -1.32
N VAL A 92 -3.20 15.53 -2.56
CA VAL A 92 -3.59 14.51 -3.55
C VAL A 92 -3.22 13.10 -3.08
N SER A 93 -2.06 12.94 -2.45
CA SER A 93 -1.67 11.65 -1.85
C SER A 93 -2.63 11.21 -0.73
N GLN A 94 -3.09 12.14 0.11
CA GLN A 94 -4.09 11.85 1.14
C GLN A 94 -5.44 11.46 0.52
N ASP A 95 -5.88 12.14 -0.53
CA ASP A 95 -7.13 11.85 -1.23
C ASP A 95 -7.08 10.46 -1.87
N ILE A 96 -5.98 10.09 -2.52
CA ILE A 96 -5.75 8.75 -3.08
C ILE A 96 -5.84 7.70 -1.98
N LYS A 97 -5.13 7.90 -0.86
CA LYS A 97 -5.17 6.98 0.28
C LYS A 97 -6.58 6.83 0.87
N SER A 98 -7.33 7.92 0.93
CA SER A 98 -8.73 7.93 1.38
C SER A 98 -9.61 7.10 0.44
N GLN A 99 -9.45 7.28 -0.88
CA GLN A 99 -10.17 6.49 -1.88
C GLN A 99 -9.81 5.00 -1.82
N GLU A 100 -8.52 4.66 -1.74
CA GLU A 100 -8.06 3.28 -1.56
C GLU A 100 -8.68 2.64 -0.32
N THR A 101 -8.69 3.38 0.81
CA THR A 101 -9.28 2.92 2.06
C THR A 101 -10.78 2.69 1.92
N SER A 102 -11.49 3.60 1.25
CA SER A 102 -12.94 3.48 1.00
C SER A 102 -13.27 2.26 0.13
N ILE A 103 -12.53 2.08 -0.97
CA ILE A 103 -12.66 0.92 -1.86
C ILE A 103 -12.42 -0.38 -1.09
N LEU A 104 -11.33 -0.45 -0.33
CA LEU A 104 -10.98 -1.64 0.42
C LEU A 104 -12.01 -1.94 1.52
N THR A 105 -12.52 -0.91 2.19
CA THR A 105 -13.58 -1.03 3.21
C THR A 105 -14.86 -1.59 2.59
N ALA A 106 -15.27 -1.09 1.41
CA ALA A 106 -16.45 -1.60 0.71
C ALA A 106 -16.29 -3.07 0.27
N LEU A 107 -15.09 -3.46 -0.18
CA LEU A 107 -14.78 -4.85 -0.49
C LEU A 107 -14.83 -5.75 0.76
N CYS A 108 -14.30 -5.28 1.89
CA CYS A 108 -14.35 -5.99 3.17
C CYS A 108 -15.80 -6.22 3.62
N GLN A 109 -16.64 -5.17 3.57
CA GLN A 109 -18.07 -5.27 3.90
C GLN A 109 -18.79 -6.28 3.01
N LYS A 110 -18.53 -6.25 1.68
CA LYS A 110 -19.15 -7.18 0.72
C LYS A 110 -18.84 -8.65 1.04
N GLU A 111 -17.62 -8.96 1.43
CA GLU A 111 -17.19 -10.34 1.71
C GLU A 111 -17.33 -10.73 3.19
N GLY A 112 -17.96 -9.89 4.02
CA GLY A 112 -18.29 -10.21 5.41
C GLY A 112 -17.08 -10.28 6.36
N ILE A 113 -15.98 -9.59 6.03
CA ILE A 113 -14.78 -9.50 6.87
C ILE A 113 -14.56 -8.06 7.32
N SER A 114 -14.14 -7.84 8.56
CA SER A 114 -13.83 -6.47 9.02
C SER A 114 -12.53 -5.96 8.38
N TYR A 115 -12.46 -4.66 8.11
CA TYR A 115 -11.25 -4.01 7.59
C TYR A 115 -10.01 -4.26 8.48
N ILE A 116 -10.22 -4.26 9.80
CA ILE A 116 -9.16 -4.54 10.77
C ILE A 116 -8.65 -5.98 10.61
N ARG A 117 -9.55 -6.96 10.53
CA ARG A 117 -9.18 -8.37 10.38
C ARG A 117 -8.52 -8.63 9.03
N TYR A 118 -9.02 -8.03 7.95
CA TYR A 118 -8.37 -8.09 6.64
C TYR A 118 -6.92 -7.60 6.71
N ASN A 119 -6.66 -6.48 7.38
CA ASN A 119 -5.30 -5.95 7.52
C ASN A 119 -4.38 -6.84 8.39
N GLN A 120 -4.92 -7.54 9.38
CA GLN A 120 -4.16 -8.55 10.13
C GLN A 120 -3.75 -9.71 9.22
N ILE A 121 -4.68 -10.23 8.42
CA ILE A 121 -4.39 -11.30 7.45
C ILE A 121 -3.42 -10.81 6.37
N LEU A 122 -3.56 -9.56 5.89
CA LEU A 122 -2.66 -8.96 4.91
C LEU A 122 -1.21 -8.87 5.43
N LYS A 123 -1.01 -8.53 6.71
CA LYS A 123 0.32 -8.51 7.32
C LYS A 123 0.97 -9.90 7.29
N ILE A 124 0.20 -10.94 7.58
CA ILE A 124 0.67 -12.34 7.51
C ILE A 124 0.98 -12.72 6.08
N TYR A 125 0.06 -12.45 5.14
CA TYR A 125 0.27 -12.68 3.71
C TYR A 125 1.58 -12.05 3.19
N LYS A 126 1.93 -10.84 3.62
CA LYS A 126 3.17 -10.18 3.19
C LYS A 126 4.45 -10.83 3.72
N GLY A 127 4.38 -11.58 4.83
CA GLY A 127 5.54 -12.15 5.53
C GLY A 127 5.65 -13.67 5.51
N ASP A 128 4.59 -14.40 5.13
CA ASP A 128 4.51 -15.86 5.27
C ASP A 128 4.20 -16.54 3.93
N ILE A 129 5.20 -17.22 3.36
CA ILE A 129 5.09 -17.96 2.10
C ILE A 129 4.15 -19.17 2.22
N SER A 130 4.18 -19.88 3.36
CA SER A 130 3.30 -21.02 3.58
C SER A 130 1.84 -20.58 3.60
N PHE A 131 1.56 -19.44 4.22
CA PHE A 131 0.22 -18.84 4.16
C PHE A 131 -0.17 -18.44 2.74
N GLN A 132 0.72 -17.78 1.98
CA GLN A 132 0.47 -17.44 0.56
C GLN A 132 0.10 -18.69 -0.27
N GLN A 133 0.87 -19.78 -0.12
CA GLN A 133 0.61 -21.05 -0.80
C GLN A 133 -0.74 -21.64 -0.40
N SER A 134 -1.12 -21.52 0.88
CA SER A 134 -2.42 -22.00 1.36
C SER A 134 -3.63 -21.27 0.75
N LEU A 135 -3.42 -20.09 0.13
CA LEU A 135 -4.48 -19.35 -0.57
C LEU A 135 -4.69 -19.78 -2.02
N LEU A 136 -3.71 -20.45 -2.64
CA LEU A 136 -3.75 -20.81 -4.06
C LEU A 136 -5.01 -21.59 -4.47
N PRO A 137 -5.51 -22.59 -3.70
CA PRO A 137 -6.73 -23.29 -4.08
C PRO A 137 -7.94 -22.37 -4.19
N PHE A 138 -8.09 -21.41 -3.27
CA PHE A 138 -9.20 -20.46 -3.27
C PHE A 138 -9.06 -19.43 -4.40
N ILE A 139 -7.84 -18.93 -4.64
CA ILE A 139 -7.56 -18.01 -5.75
C ILE A 139 -7.88 -18.68 -7.09
N ASN A 140 -7.42 -19.91 -7.29
CA ASN A 140 -7.67 -20.66 -8.51
C ASN A 140 -9.18 -20.88 -8.72
N GLN A 141 -9.91 -21.28 -7.68
CA GLN A 141 -11.36 -21.43 -7.74
C GLN A 141 -12.05 -20.12 -8.16
N ILE A 142 -11.65 -18.97 -7.59
CA ILE A 142 -12.25 -17.67 -7.93
C ILE A 142 -11.99 -17.30 -9.40
N ILE A 143 -10.80 -17.60 -9.91
CA ILE A 143 -10.44 -17.31 -11.30
C ILE A 143 -11.21 -18.23 -12.27
N THR A 144 -11.35 -19.52 -11.95
CA THR A 144 -12.01 -20.49 -12.83
C THR A 144 -13.54 -20.39 -12.84
N THR A 145 -14.13 -19.74 -11.83
CA THR A 145 -15.60 -19.56 -11.72
C THR A 145 -16.05 -18.21 -12.30
N LYS A 146 -15.13 -17.40 -12.82
CA LYS A 146 -15.40 -16.18 -13.58
C LYS A 146 -15.42 -16.48 -15.08
#